data_AF-A0A972I781-F1
#
_entry.id   AF-A0A972I781-F1
#
_cell.length_a   1.000
_cell.length_b   1.000
_cell.length_c   1.000
_cell.angle_alpha   90.00
_cell.angle_beta   90.00
_cell.angle_gamma   90.00
#
_symmetry.space_group_name_H-M   'P 1'
#
loop_
_entity.id
_entity.type
_entity.pdbx_description
1 polymer ?
#
loop_
_entity_poly.entity_id
_entity_poly.type
_entity_poly.pdbx_seq_one_letter_code
_entity_poly.pdbx_strand_id
1 'polypeptide(L)'
;MGVIEEVSRTLVDRMADQFLLRLMRDPYVENLWEIISTSMKVPPRELMEIVLRAEKGKPLGRPFGSVEHFSPWQDLMFNPVHLVRLPTADAQSVETKVVLGPKAKRPLELKIPIILSGMSYGGALSKQARIALA
;
A
#
# COMPACT_ATOMS: atom_id res chain seq x y z
N MET A 1 -11.41 27.49 42.22
CA MET A 1 -10.78 27.37 40.88
C MET A 1 -9.49 26.58 41.08
N GLY A 2 -9.58 25.25 41.26
CA GLY A 2 -8.42 24.44 41.67
C GLY A 2 -8.66 22.93 41.56
N VAL A 3 -9.85 22.45 41.94
CA VAL A 3 -10.20 21.01 41.84
C VAL A 3 -10.35 20.55 40.39
N ILE A 4 -10.95 21.37 39.51
CA ILE A 4 -11.10 21.06 38.08
C ILE A 4 -9.73 21.00 37.38
N GLU A 5 -8.82 21.88 37.78
CA GLU A 5 -7.47 21.96 37.22
C GLU A 5 -6.61 20.78 37.67
N GLU A 6 -6.67 20.41 38.94
CA GLU A 6 -5.95 19.25 39.50
C GLU A 6 -6.45 17.91 38.94
N VAL A 7 -7.76 17.77 38.76
CA VAL A 7 -8.37 16.60 38.10
C VAL A 7 -7.98 16.56 36.62
N SER A 8 -7.98 17.71 35.92
CA SER A 8 -7.55 17.77 34.52
C SER A 8 -6.07 17.40 34.36
N ARG A 9 -5.19 17.88 35.24
CA ARG A 9 -3.75 17.57 35.20
C ARG A 9 -3.48 16.11 35.48
N THR A 10 -4.14 15.53 36.49
CA THR A 10 -4.02 14.10 36.82
C THR A 10 -4.53 13.20 35.70
N LEU A 11 -5.60 13.61 35.01
CA LEU A 11 -6.12 12.89 33.85
C LEU A 11 -5.14 12.95 32.66
N VAL A 12 -4.64 14.15 32.35
CA VAL A 12 -3.65 14.37 31.28
C VAL A 12 -2.36 13.59 31.56
N ASP A 13 -1.84 13.64 32.78
CA ASP A 13 -0.63 12.90 33.17
C ASP A 13 -0.81 11.40 33.01
N ARG A 14 -1.95 10.84 33.45
CA ARG A 14 -2.24 9.41 33.27
C ARG A 14 -2.38 9.02 31.80
N MET A 15 -3.00 9.87 30.98
CA MET A 15 -3.12 9.63 29.54
C MET A 15 -1.75 9.71 28.85
N ALA A 16 -0.93 10.70 29.21
CA ALA A 16 0.42 10.88 28.70
C ALA A 16 1.33 9.70 29.09
N ASP A 17 1.28 9.26 30.34
CA ASP A 17 2.05 8.12 30.84
C ASP A 17 1.62 6.82 30.16
N GLN A 18 0.32 6.57 30.01
CA GLN A 18 -0.16 5.39 29.28
C GLN A 18 0.29 5.40 27.82
N PHE A 19 0.28 6.56 27.16
CA PHE A 19 0.76 6.71 25.80
C PHE A 19 2.28 6.51 25.69
N LEU A 20 3.06 7.11 26.58
CA LEU A 20 4.53 6.98 26.64
C LEU A 20 4.97 5.55 26.93
N LEU A 21 4.33 4.89 27.90
CA LEU A 21 4.62 3.49 28.23
C LEU A 21 4.31 2.58 27.04
N ARG A 22 3.22 2.85 26.31
CA ARG A 22 2.87 2.11 25.11
C ARG A 22 3.88 2.32 23.98
N LEU A 23 4.31 3.56 23.76
CA LEU A 23 5.38 3.89 22.81
C LEU A 23 6.74 3.25 23.14
N MET A 24 7.02 2.95 24.41
CA MET A 24 8.32 2.37 24.81
C MET A 24 8.30 0.85 24.93
N ARG A 25 7.15 0.26 25.28
CA ARG A 25 7.04 -1.16 25.62
C ARG A 25 6.48 -2.01 24.48
N ASP A 26 5.65 -1.43 23.60
CA ASP A 26 5.07 -2.19 22.51
C ASP A 26 6.15 -2.56 21.48
N PRO A 27 6.11 -3.80 20.92
CA PRO A 27 7.03 -4.21 19.86
C PRO A 27 7.02 -3.20 18.70
N TYR A 28 8.18 -2.90 18.13
CA TYR A 28 8.34 -1.85 17.11
C TYR A 28 7.34 -1.97 15.95
N VAL A 29 6.99 -3.20 15.55
CA VAL A 29 6.04 -3.48 14.46
C VAL A 29 4.58 -3.09 14.75
N GLU A 30 4.18 -3.03 16.01
CA GLU A 30 2.83 -2.65 16.45
C GLU A 30 2.78 -1.21 17.02
N ASN A 31 3.96 -0.59 17.14
CA ASN A 31 4.15 0.69 17.78
C ASN A 31 3.82 1.83 16.81
N LEU A 32 3.31 2.95 17.32
CA LEU A 32 3.07 4.17 16.53
C LEU A 32 4.37 4.73 15.91
N TRP A 33 5.54 4.41 16.47
CA TRP A 33 6.84 4.71 15.86
C TRP A 33 7.04 4.05 14.48
N GLU A 34 6.39 2.94 14.20
CA GLU A 34 6.41 2.29 12.89
C GLU A 34 5.89 3.25 11.81
N ILE A 35 4.79 3.96 12.10
CA ILE A 35 4.15 4.90 11.17
C ILE A 35 5.13 5.97 10.72
N ILE A 36 5.99 6.45 11.63
CA ILE A 36 7.02 7.44 11.30
C ILE A 36 8.02 6.85 10.32
N SER A 37 8.52 5.64 10.58
CA SER A 37 9.49 4.97 9.69
C SER A 37 8.90 4.64 8.32
N THR A 38 7.62 4.27 8.27
CA THR A 38 6.90 3.97 7.04
C THR A 38 6.56 5.24 6.28
N SER A 39 6.19 6.32 6.96
CA SER A 39 5.94 7.64 6.36
C SER A 39 7.18 8.23 5.67
N MET A 40 8.38 7.89 6.15
CA MET A 40 9.64 8.27 5.51
C MET A 40 9.89 7.53 4.19
N LYS A 41 9.30 6.34 4.00
CA LYS A 41 9.43 5.54 2.76
C LYS A 41 8.26 5.76 1.80
N VAL A 42 7.06 5.87 2.35
CA VAL A 42 5.81 6.04 1.62
C VAL A 42 5.13 7.26 2.22
N PRO A 43 5.09 8.40 1.50
CA PRO A 43 4.56 9.61 2.09
C PRO A 43 3.07 9.45 2.42
N PRO A 44 2.54 10.22 3.40
CA PRO A 44 1.16 10.04 3.88
C PRO A 44 0.09 10.11 2.80
N ARG A 45 0.33 10.88 1.74
CA ARG A 45 -0.57 10.98 0.59
C ARG A 45 -0.68 9.63 -0.14
N GLU A 46 0.45 9.04 -0.50
CA GLU A 46 0.54 7.76 -1.19
C GLU A 46 -0.06 6.64 -0.33
N LEU A 47 0.20 6.67 0.98
CA LEU A 47 -0.41 5.74 1.94
C LEU A 47 -1.95 5.82 1.86
N MET A 48 -2.52 7.01 1.99
CA MET A 48 -3.98 7.21 1.92
C MET A 48 -4.54 6.78 0.57
N GLU A 49 -3.84 7.08 -0.52
CA GLU A 49 -4.27 6.66 -1.83
C GLU A 49 -4.21 5.13 -2.03
N ILE A 50 -3.21 4.44 -1.46
CA ILE A 50 -3.13 2.97 -1.45
C ILE A 50 -4.32 2.38 -0.70
N VAL A 51 -4.66 2.93 0.47
CA VAL A 51 -5.82 2.50 1.26
C VAL A 51 -7.11 2.63 0.45
N LEU A 52 -7.33 3.77 -0.20
CA LEU A 52 -8.53 3.98 -1.03
C LEU A 52 -8.59 3.05 -2.24
N ARG A 53 -7.45 2.73 -2.87
CA ARG A 53 -7.38 1.75 -3.97
C ARG A 53 -7.68 0.33 -3.47
N ALA A 54 -7.16 -0.03 -2.31
CA ALA A 54 -7.39 -1.34 -1.69
C ALA A 54 -8.87 -1.53 -1.32
N GLU A 55 -9.51 -0.49 -0.80
CA GLU A 55 -10.93 -0.52 -0.43
C GLU A 55 -11.85 -0.56 -1.66
N LYS A 56 -11.62 0.30 -2.66
CA LYS A 56 -12.51 0.45 -3.81
C LYS A 56 -12.21 -0.51 -4.96
N GLY A 57 -11.02 -1.10 -4.99
CA GLY A 57 -10.54 -1.94 -6.09
C GLY A 57 -10.43 -1.22 -7.43
N LYS A 58 -10.37 0.12 -7.43
CA LYS A 58 -10.36 0.96 -8.64
C LYS A 58 -9.20 1.96 -8.60
N PRO A 59 -8.64 2.33 -9.77
CA PRO A 59 -7.72 3.46 -9.85
C PRO A 59 -8.38 4.74 -9.33
N LEU A 60 -7.60 5.57 -8.62
CA LEU A 60 -8.07 6.88 -8.18
C LEU A 60 -8.10 7.87 -9.33
N GLY A 61 -9.24 8.54 -9.51
CA GLY A 61 -9.37 9.65 -10.44
C GLY A 61 -8.63 10.87 -9.92
N ARG A 62 -7.73 11.42 -10.73
CA ARG A 62 -7.05 12.69 -10.45
C ARG A 62 -7.44 13.73 -11.50
N PRO A 63 -8.45 14.58 -11.25
CA PRO A 63 -8.94 15.53 -12.24
C PRO A 63 -7.89 16.59 -12.63
N PHE A 64 -6.99 16.92 -11.71
CA PHE A 64 -5.91 17.88 -11.93
C PHE A 64 -4.56 17.22 -12.30
N GLY A 65 -4.58 15.92 -12.65
CA GLY A 65 -3.37 15.19 -13.00
C GLY A 65 -2.57 14.67 -11.81
N SER A 66 -1.39 14.12 -12.10
CA SER A 66 -0.44 13.63 -11.09
C SER A 66 0.37 14.79 -10.53
N VAL A 67 0.63 14.76 -9.21
CA VAL A 67 1.61 15.67 -8.57
C VAL A 67 3.02 15.34 -9.05
N GLU A 68 3.29 14.05 -9.26
CA GLU A 68 4.54 13.60 -9.88
C GLU A 68 4.51 13.92 -11.38
N HIS A 69 5.44 14.76 -11.82
CA HIS A 69 5.61 15.12 -13.22
C HIS A 69 6.12 13.94 -14.06
N PHE A 70 6.94 13.06 -13.48
CA PHE A 70 7.52 11.91 -14.15
C PHE A 70 7.46 10.66 -13.28
N SER A 71 7.40 9.50 -13.94
CA SER A 71 7.60 8.21 -13.28
C SER A 71 8.99 8.19 -12.62
N PRO A 72 9.17 7.48 -11.49
CA PRO A 72 10.49 7.17 -10.95
C PRO A 72 11.44 6.53 -12.00
N TRP A 73 10.87 5.95 -13.07
CA TRP A 73 11.60 5.40 -14.21
C TRP A 73 11.63 6.42 -15.34
N GLN A 74 12.30 7.54 -15.11
CA GLN A 74 12.36 8.67 -16.04
C GLN A 74 12.91 8.29 -17.43
N ASP A 75 13.74 7.25 -17.51
CA ASP A 75 14.32 6.77 -18.76
C ASP A 75 13.43 5.73 -19.48
N LEU A 76 12.36 5.25 -18.84
CA LEU A 76 11.43 4.28 -19.40
C LEU A 76 10.02 4.86 -19.48
N MET A 77 9.62 5.27 -20.68
CA MET A 77 8.28 5.76 -20.96
C MET A 77 7.50 4.79 -21.84
N PHE A 78 6.18 4.79 -21.68
CA PHE A 78 5.30 4.07 -22.62
C PHE A 78 5.32 4.78 -23.98
N ASN A 79 5.34 4.00 -25.06
CA ASN A 79 5.20 4.52 -26.41
C ASN A 79 3.71 4.49 -26.83
N PRO A 80 2.99 5.63 -26.80
CA PRO A 80 1.61 5.69 -27.23
C PRO A 80 1.48 5.58 -28.76
N VAL A 81 0.34 5.09 -29.22
CA VAL A 81 -0.02 5.11 -30.64
C VAL A 81 -0.98 6.27 -30.89
N HIS A 82 -0.61 7.19 -31.79
CA HIS A 82 -1.41 8.37 -32.09
C HIS A 82 -2.04 8.36 -33.49
N LEU A 83 -1.24 8.15 -34.55
CA LEU A 83 -1.68 8.37 -35.94
C LEU A 83 -1.68 7.12 -36.82
N VAL A 84 -0.91 6.09 -36.48
CA VAL A 84 -0.74 4.91 -37.34
C VAL A 84 -1.94 3.97 -37.29
N ARG A 85 -2.56 3.84 -36.11
CA ARG A 85 -3.78 3.07 -35.88
C ARG A 85 -4.49 3.60 -34.65
N LEU A 86 -5.79 3.33 -34.55
CA LEU A 86 -6.53 3.62 -33.33
C LEU A 86 -6.04 2.70 -32.20
N PRO A 87 -5.97 3.21 -30.95
CA PRO A 87 -5.72 2.36 -29.79
C PRO A 87 -6.87 1.38 -29.61
N THR A 88 -6.59 0.27 -28.92
CA THR A 88 -7.59 -0.75 -28.59
C THR A 88 -8.76 -0.11 -27.84
N ALA A 89 -9.99 -0.31 -28.34
CA ALA A 89 -11.19 0.36 -27.81
C ALA A 89 -11.65 -0.17 -26.46
N ASP A 90 -11.42 -1.46 -26.17
CA ASP A 90 -11.85 -2.10 -24.92
C ASP A 90 -10.68 -2.79 -24.22
N ALA A 91 -10.49 -2.46 -22.95
CA ALA A 91 -9.50 -3.10 -22.08
C ALA A 91 -9.75 -4.60 -21.89
N GLN A 92 -10.99 -5.08 -22.03
CA GLN A 92 -11.33 -6.50 -21.87
C GLN A 92 -10.82 -7.38 -23.02
N SER A 93 -10.45 -6.78 -24.15
CA SER A 93 -9.92 -7.52 -25.30
C SER A 93 -8.44 -7.91 -25.15
N VAL A 94 -7.74 -7.37 -24.13
CA VAL A 94 -6.32 -7.61 -23.91
C VAL A 94 -6.12 -8.83 -23.04
N GLU A 95 -5.52 -9.89 -23.59
CA GLU A 95 -5.14 -11.07 -22.82
C GLU A 95 -3.92 -10.78 -21.93
N THR A 96 -4.06 -10.99 -20.63
CA THR A 96 -3.01 -10.79 -19.62
C THR A 96 -2.32 -12.08 -19.19
N LYS A 97 -2.61 -13.20 -19.85
CA LYS A 97 -2.02 -14.50 -19.54
C LYS A 97 -0.52 -14.47 -19.79
N VAL A 98 0.26 -15.01 -18.85
CA VAL A 98 1.72 -15.12 -18.97
C VAL A 98 2.17 -16.55 -18.70
N VAL A 99 3.15 -17.00 -19.47
CA VAL A 99 3.80 -18.31 -19.28
C VAL A 99 5.25 -18.08 -18.85
N LEU A 100 5.58 -18.47 -17.63
CA LEU A 100 6.93 -18.41 -17.09
C LEU A 100 7.70 -19.69 -17.43
N GLY A 101 8.88 -19.52 -18.01
CA GLY A 101 9.73 -20.63 -18.44
C GLY A 101 9.09 -21.47 -19.56
N PRO A 102 8.74 -20.89 -20.72
CA PRO A 102 8.06 -21.61 -21.80
C PRO A 102 8.86 -22.81 -22.35
N LYS A 103 10.19 -22.83 -22.13
CA LYS A 103 11.09 -23.94 -22.52
C LYS A 103 11.40 -24.91 -21.37
N ALA A 104 10.84 -24.70 -20.18
CA ALA A 104 11.07 -25.58 -19.04
C ALA A 104 10.27 -26.87 -19.20
N LYS A 105 10.71 -27.96 -18.54
CA LYS A 105 9.96 -29.23 -18.51
C LYS A 105 8.55 -29.07 -17.93
N ARG A 106 8.34 -28.07 -17.07
CA ARG A 106 7.07 -27.72 -16.43
C ARG A 106 6.92 -26.19 -16.42
N PRO A 107 6.37 -25.59 -17.49
CA PRO A 107 6.11 -24.17 -17.54
C PRO A 107 5.02 -23.77 -16.54
N LEU A 108 5.11 -22.57 -15.98
CA LEU A 108 4.10 -22.03 -15.06
C LEU A 108 3.20 -21.06 -15.82
N GLU A 109 1.92 -21.39 -15.93
CA GLU A 109 0.92 -20.53 -16.56
C GLU A 109 0.21 -19.70 -15.51
N LEU A 110 0.14 -18.38 -15.74
CA LEU A 110 -0.50 -17.40 -14.88
C LEU A 110 -1.57 -16.65 -15.68
N LYS A 111 -2.73 -16.41 -15.07
CA LYS A 111 -3.83 -15.68 -15.71
C LYS A 111 -3.55 -14.18 -15.86
N ILE A 112 -2.74 -13.63 -14.95
CA ILE A 112 -2.33 -12.23 -14.90
C ILE A 112 -0.82 -12.14 -14.61
N PRO A 113 -0.11 -11.08 -15.04
CA PRO A 113 1.32 -10.91 -14.83
C PRO A 113 1.65 -10.38 -13.42
N ILE A 114 0.85 -10.72 -12.42
CA ILE A 114 0.98 -10.23 -11.04
C ILE A 114 0.92 -11.43 -10.10
N ILE A 115 1.91 -11.54 -9.21
CA ILE A 115 1.99 -12.58 -8.19
C ILE A 115 2.16 -11.88 -6.84
N LEU A 116 1.41 -12.34 -5.84
CA LEU A 116 1.63 -11.93 -4.46
C LEU A 116 2.89 -12.63 -3.93
N SER A 117 3.91 -11.87 -3.57
CA SER A 117 5.14 -12.41 -3.00
C SER A 117 4.89 -13.05 -1.64
N GLY A 118 5.72 -14.03 -1.26
CA GLY A 118 5.66 -14.64 0.08
C GLY A 118 5.92 -13.61 1.18
N MET A 119 4.90 -13.28 1.98
CA MET A 119 5.02 -12.42 3.16
C MET A 119 5.12 -13.28 4.43
N SER A 120 5.79 -12.76 5.46
CA SER A 120 5.97 -13.45 6.74
C SER A 120 4.63 -13.69 7.46
N TYR A 121 4.30 -14.94 7.75
CA TYR A 121 3.11 -15.35 8.50
C TYR A 121 3.26 -15.00 9.98
N GLY A 122 2.28 -14.31 10.55
CA GLY A 122 2.26 -13.93 11.96
C GLY A 122 3.04 -12.65 12.28
N GLY A 123 3.97 -12.22 11.43
CA GLY A 123 4.65 -10.93 11.54
C GLY A 123 4.09 -9.85 10.60
N ALA A 124 3.88 -10.18 9.32
CA ALA A 124 3.42 -9.23 8.31
C ALA A 124 1.97 -9.47 7.86
N LEU A 125 1.52 -10.73 7.89
CA LEU A 125 0.14 -11.10 7.58
C LEU A 125 -0.49 -11.89 8.72
N SER A 126 -1.73 -11.52 9.06
CA SER A 126 -2.57 -12.34 9.91
C SER A 126 -2.92 -13.66 9.21
N LYS A 127 -3.25 -14.69 9.99
CA LYS A 127 -3.67 -15.99 9.44
C LYS A 127 -4.86 -15.84 8.49
N GLN A 128 -5.83 -15.02 8.87
CA GLN A 128 -7.02 -14.75 8.08
C GLN A 128 -6.66 -14.06 6.75
N ALA A 129 -5.76 -13.07 6.79
CA ALA A 129 -5.31 -12.38 5.59
C ALA A 129 -4.58 -13.32 4.62
N ARG A 130 -3.69 -14.19 5.12
CA ARG A 130 -3.02 -15.19 4.26
C ARG A 130 -4.01 -16.14 3.59
N ILE A 131 -5.03 -16.59 4.32
CA ILE A 131 -6.07 -17.47 3.75
C ILE A 131 -6.91 -16.71 2.71
N ALA A 132 -7.23 -15.44 2.95
CA ALA A 132 -7.99 -14.62 2.02
C ALA A 132 -7.23 -14.29 0.73
N LEU A 133 -5.89 -14.28 0.78
CA LEU A 133 -5.01 -14.00 -0.35
C LEU A 133 -4.56 -15.25 -1.13
N ALA A 134 -4.77 -16.45 -0.57
CA ALA A 134 -4.38 -17.74 -1.16
C ALA A 134 -5.48 -18.29 -2.07
#